data_AF-A0A7V9ACU4-F1
#
_entry.id   AF-A0A7V9ACU4-F1
#
_cell.length_a   1.000
_cell.length_b   1.000
_cell.length_c   1.000
_cell.angle_alpha   90.00
_cell.angle_beta   90.00
_cell.angle_gamma   90.00
#
_symmetry.space_group_name_H-M   'P 1'
#
loop_
_entity.id
_entity.type
_entity.pdbx_description
1 polymer ?
#
loop_
_entity_poly.entity_id
_entity_poly.type
_entity_poly.pdbx_seq_one_letter_code
_entity_poly.pdbx_strand_id
1 'polypeptide(L)'
;MSDSSGPREWTCRQFRRAVLALPDPRFVPSRLRQHAEQCADCRVWAEQAAELESALGQLRVPPSSGGKARLLAQLRPASGTVPSSLRYSPPMPSRFPGRQWRLRAWLITAGALAAAAVVVGIYAGGSGSGPQPEAAHSGVSYPFLEQLVAHDVALARASTAGQRLQALSALADTVAQETQALARIASPEELRELVRWYDKVVERGLIQQAEEWAAQMQTERERQQLLEMAGRLAATAQATENLLDTVPPHAQLVLRQLAQTAREGEHKIKRLSGT
;
A
#
# COMPACT_ATOMS: atom_id res chain seq x y z
N MET A 1 -38.93 -21.75 30.23
CA MET A 1 -38.19 -21.92 28.96
C MET A 1 -36.74 -21.53 29.23
N SER A 2 -35.92 -22.51 29.58
CA SER A 2 -34.50 -22.31 29.87
C SER A 2 -33.72 -22.62 28.61
N ASP A 3 -33.09 -21.60 28.02
CA ASP A 3 -32.24 -21.74 26.83
C ASP A 3 -31.01 -22.58 27.20
N SER A 4 -31.04 -23.85 26.80
CA SER A 4 -29.92 -24.79 26.90
C SER A 4 -28.91 -24.50 25.79
N SER A 5 -28.24 -23.35 25.88
CA SER A 5 -27.09 -23.04 25.04
C SER A 5 -25.87 -23.73 25.63
N GLY A 6 -25.61 -24.97 25.18
CA GLY A 6 -24.35 -25.66 25.50
C GLY A 6 -23.13 -24.78 25.15
N PRO A 7 -21.98 -25.00 25.81
CA PRO A 7 -20.77 -24.22 25.54
C PRO A 7 -20.40 -24.38 24.07
N ARG A 8 -20.56 -23.30 23.28
CA ARG A 8 -20.09 -23.29 21.90
C ARG A 8 -18.57 -23.48 21.94
N GLU A 9 -18.08 -24.55 21.32
CA GLU A 9 -16.65 -24.77 21.13
C GLU A 9 -16.09 -23.61 20.31
N TRP A 10 -15.14 -22.87 20.91
CA TRP A 10 -14.46 -21.77 20.25
C TRP A 10 -13.35 -22.31 19.35
N THR A 11 -13.28 -21.83 18.11
CA THR A 11 -12.11 -22.05 17.26
C THR A 11 -10.99 -21.05 17.62
N CYS A 12 -9.72 -21.43 17.46
CA CYS A 12 -8.58 -20.53 17.73
C CYS A 12 -8.70 -19.20 16.95
N ARG A 13 -9.22 -19.23 15.72
CA ARG A 13 -9.46 -18.03 14.90
C ARG A 13 -10.50 -17.11 15.53
N GLN A 14 -11.60 -17.65 16.06
CA GLN A 14 -12.63 -16.87 16.74
C GLN A 14 -12.10 -16.27 18.05
N PHE A 15 -11.32 -17.05 18.81
CA PHE A 15 -10.66 -16.56 20.03
C PHE A 15 -9.77 -15.34 19.73
N ARG A 16 -8.84 -15.45 18.76
CA ARG A 16 -7.93 -14.34 18.41
C ARG A 16 -8.68 -13.07 18.00
N ARG A 17 -9.73 -13.21 17.19
CA ARG A 17 -10.58 -12.07 16.79
C ARG A 17 -11.31 -11.45 17.98
N ALA A 18 -11.80 -12.27 18.92
CA ALA A 18 -12.50 -11.78 20.09
C ALA A 18 -11.56 -11.06 21.07
N VAL A 19 -10.33 -11.55 21.28
CA VAL A 19 -9.32 -10.87 22.10
C VAL A 19 -8.96 -9.50 21.51
N LEU A 20 -8.75 -9.41 20.20
CA LEU A 20 -8.45 -8.12 19.53
C LEU A 20 -9.63 -7.15 19.51
N ALA A 21 -10.85 -7.62 19.75
CA ALA A 21 -12.05 -6.78 19.81
C ALA A 21 -12.33 -6.26 21.23
N LEU A 22 -11.55 -6.68 22.24
CA LEU A 22 -11.70 -6.18 23.61
C LEU A 22 -11.23 -4.73 23.70
N PRO A 23 -11.94 -3.86 24.45
CA PRO A 23 -11.46 -2.52 24.76
C PRO A 23 -10.12 -2.51 25.50
N ASP A 24 -9.84 -3.59 26.25
CA ASP A 24 -8.57 -3.80 26.95
C ASP A 24 -8.24 -5.31 26.90
N PRO A 25 -7.29 -5.75 26.05
CA PRO A 25 -6.93 -7.16 25.92
C PRO A 25 -6.27 -7.75 27.17
N ARG A 26 -5.85 -6.91 28.14
CA ARG A 26 -5.32 -7.39 29.43
C ARG A 26 -6.39 -8.06 30.29
N PHE A 27 -7.66 -7.77 30.04
CA PHE A 27 -8.80 -8.33 30.78
C PHE A 27 -9.59 -9.32 29.90
N VAL A 28 -9.09 -10.55 29.78
CA VAL A 28 -9.75 -11.62 29.03
C VAL A 28 -11.00 -12.13 29.79
N PRO A 29 -12.22 -12.02 29.23
CA PRO A 29 -13.45 -12.54 29.83
C PRO A 29 -13.39 -14.05 30.10
N SER A 30 -14.10 -14.52 31.13
CA SER A 30 -14.07 -15.92 31.58
C SER A 30 -14.34 -16.95 30.47
N ARG A 31 -15.26 -16.64 29.55
CA ARG A 31 -15.57 -17.51 28.40
C ARG A 31 -14.38 -17.73 27.46
N LEU A 32 -13.56 -16.69 27.23
CA LEU A 32 -12.36 -16.79 26.42
C LEU A 32 -11.23 -17.47 27.22
N ARG A 33 -11.13 -17.17 28.52
CA ARG A 33 -10.11 -17.74 29.40
C ARG A 33 -10.17 -19.27 29.44
N GLN A 34 -11.37 -19.85 29.50
CA GLN A 34 -11.55 -21.30 29.44
C GLN A 34 -10.92 -21.94 28.20
N HIS A 35 -11.00 -21.28 27.03
CA HIS A 35 -10.35 -21.76 25.81
C HIS A 35 -8.82 -21.60 25.86
N ALA A 36 -8.32 -20.46 26.37
CA ALA A 36 -6.88 -20.23 26.52
C ALA A 36 -6.22 -21.20 27.51
N GLU A 37 -6.94 -21.62 28.55
CA GLU A 37 -6.50 -22.65 29.50
C GLU A 37 -6.32 -24.03 28.82
N GLN A 38 -7.12 -24.31 27.79
CA GLN A 38 -7.08 -25.57 27.04
C GLN A 38 -6.17 -25.53 25.79
N CYS A 39 -5.78 -24.35 25.33
CA CYS A 39 -4.99 -24.16 24.11
C CYS A 39 -3.76 -23.27 24.35
N ALA A 40 -2.57 -23.88 24.35
CA ALA A 40 -1.30 -23.20 24.60
C ALA A 40 -1.03 -22.02 23.64
N ASP A 41 -1.33 -22.20 22.34
CA ASP A 41 -1.14 -21.14 21.34
C ASP A 41 -2.02 -19.92 21.61
N CYS A 42 -3.27 -20.14 22.06
CA CYS A 42 -4.19 -19.07 22.39
C CYS A 42 -3.80 -18.35 23.69
N ARG A 43 -3.19 -19.07 24.65
CA ARG A 43 -2.61 -18.46 25.86
C ARG A 43 -1.46 -17.52 25.52
N VAL A 44 -0.47 -17.99 24.75
CA VAL A 44 0.68 -17.17 24.31
C VAL A 44 0.21 -15.94 23.53
N TRP A 45 -0.77 -16.12 22.63
CA TRP A 45 -1.35 -15.00 21.89
C TRP A 45 -2.01 -13.95 22.79
N ALA A 46 -2.75 -14.37 23.81
CA ALA A 46 -3.39 -13.45 24.75
C ALA A 46 -2.38 -12.69 25.61
N GLU A 47 -1.29 -13.34 26.02
CA GLU A 47 -0.17 -12.70 26.73
C GLU A 47 0.51 -11.64 25.86
N GLN A 48 0.80 -11.96 24.60
CA GLN A 48 1.38 -11.01 23.64
C GLN A 48 0.47 -9.80 23.39
N ALA A 49 -0.85 -10.02 23.27
CA ALA A 49 -1.80 -8.92 23.12
C ALA A 49 -1.84 -8.01 24.35
N ALA A 50 -1.75 -8.57 25.56
CA ALA A 50 -1.69 -7.82 26.80
C ALA A 50 -0.37 -7.04 26.97
N GLU A 51 0.76 -7.62 26.55
CA GLU A 51 2.07 -6.97 26.56
C GLU A 51 2.11 -5.77 25.61
N LEU A 52 1.57 -5.92 24.39
CA LEU A 52 1.46 -4.83 23.43
C LEU A 52 0.61 -3.67 23.98
N GLU A 53 -0.54 -3.95 24.58
CA GLU A 53 -1.40 -2.92 25.18
C GLU A 53 -0.70 -2.20 26.35
N SER A 54 0.04 -2.95 27.17
CA SER A 54 0.87 -2.37 28.24
C SER A 54 1.93 -1.43 27.69
N ALA A 55 2.62 -1.82 26.61
CA ALA A 55 3.60 -0.99 25.94
C ALA A 55 2.97 0.28 25.34
N LEU A 56 1.79 0.16 24.72
CA LEU A 56 1.04 1.31 24.19
C LEU A 56 0.64 2.28 25.31
N GLY A 57 0.26 1.78 26.48
CA GLY A 57 -0.05 2.60 27.65
C GLY A 57 1.15 3.37 28.22
N GLN A 58 2.38 2.92 27.94
CA GLN A 58 3.61 3.60 28.34
C GLN A 58 4.07 4.66 27.34
N LEU A 59 3.50 4.67 26.12
CA LEU A 59 3.80 5.71 25.14
C LEU A 59 3.33 7.06 25.68
N ARG A 60 4.28 7.96 25.95
CA ARG A 60 3.96 9.33 26.31
C ARG A 60 3.23 9.96 25.14
N VAL A 61 1.95 10.27 25.33
CA VAL A 61 1.22 11.12 24.40
C VAL A 61 1.92 12.48 24.43
N PRO A 62 2.52 12.95 23.31
CA PRO A 62 3.15 14.26 23.30
C PRO A 62 2.11 15.28 23.74
N PRO A 63 2.46 16.24 24.62
CA PRO A 63 1.53 17.25 25.08
C PRO A 63 0.91 17.89 23.85
N SER A 64 -0.42 17.90 23.77
CA SER A 64 -1.08 18.46 22.60
C SER A 64 -0.65 19.91 22.51
N SER A 65 0.14 20.24 21.49
CA SER A 65 0.35 21.63 21.12
C SER A 65 -1.03 22.27 20.93
N GLY A 66 -1.18 23.56 21.21
CA GLY A 66 -2.48 24.25 21.21
C GLY A 66 -3.33 24.10 19.94
N GLY A 67 -2.80 23.45 18.89
CA GLY A 67 -3.51 22.98 17.71
C GLY A 67 -4.78 22.18 18.01
N LYS A 68 -4.84 21.32 19.03
CA LYS A 68 -6.11 20.61 19.37
C LYS A 68 -7.20 21.59 19.82
N ALA A 69 -6.85 22.55 20.68
CA ALA A 69 -7.79 23.59 21.11
C ALA A 69 -8.22 24.48 19.93
N ARG A 70 -7.29 24.81 19.02
CA ARG A 70 -7.59 25.58 17.81
C ARG A 70 -8.49 24.83 16.83
N LEU A 71 -8.27 23.53 16.63
CA LEU A 71 -9.13 22.67 15.82
C LEU A 71 -10.52 22.53 16.46
N LEU A 72 -10.61 22.31 17.77
CA LEU A 72 -11.89 22.25 18.50
C LEU A 72 -12.63 23.59 18.46
N ALA A 73 -11.92 24.72 18.43
CA ALA A 73 -12.51 26.04 18.24
C ALA A 73 -13.04 26.22 16.81
N GLN A 74 -12.38 25.67 15.79
CA GLN A 74 -12.88 25.68 14.40
C GLN A 74 -14.06 24.73 14.19
N LEU A 75 -14.07 23.60 14.89
CA LEU A 75 -15.13 22.59 14.79
C LEU A 75 -16.33 22.87 15.69
N ARG A 76 -16.23 23.76 16.68
CA ARG A 76 -17.41 24.31 17.34
C ARG A 76 -18.17 25.09 16.28
N PRO A 77 -19.32 24.59 15.79
CA PRO A 77 -20.11 25.37 14.86
C PRO A 77 -20.47 26.66 15.60
N ALA A 78 -20.21 27.81 14.96
CA ALA A 78 -20.89 29.03 15.35
C ALA A 78 -22.35 28.66 15.52
N SER A 79 -22.95 28.98 16.66
CA SER A 79 -24.31 28.58 17.05
C SER A 79 -25.39 29.25 16.18
N GLY A 80 -25.18 29.32 14.88
CA GLY A 80 -26.17 29.66 13.88
C GLY A 80 -26.97 28.41 13.54
N THR A 81 -28.19 28.37 14.05
CA THR A 81 -29.38 27.80 13.42
C THR A 81 -29.12 26.81 12.28
N VAL A 82 -29.21 25.53 12.59
CA VAL A 82 -29.32 24.45 11.59
C VAL A 82 -30.58 24.74 10.76
N PRO A 83 -30.48 25.04 9.45
CA PRO A 83 -31.67 25.18 8.61
C PRO A 83 -32.33 23.81 8.49
N SER A 84 -33.51 23.66 9.08
CA SER A 84 -34.34 22.44 9.09
C SER A 84 -35.02 22.13 7.75
N SER A 85 -34.36 22.38 6.61
CA SER A 85 -34.97 22.06 5.32
C SER A 85 -33.93 21.73 4.26
N LEU A 86 -33.39 20.52 4.31
CA LEU A 86 -32.89 19.86 3.12
C LEU A 86 -33.90 18.78 2.72
N ARG A 87 -34.82 19.17 1.85
CA ARG A 87 -35.60 18.23 1.04
C ARG A 87 -34.60 17.41 0.22
N TYR A 88 -34.65 16.10 0.40
CA TYR A 88 -33.93 15.15 -0.42
C TYR A 88 -34.49 15.19 -1.84
N SER A 89 -33.81 15.90 -2.74
CA SER A 89 -34.00 15.71 -4.18
C SER A 89 -33.13 14.54 -4.62
N PRO A 90 -33.70 13.48 -5.22
CA PRO A 90 -32.89 12.39 -5.77
C PRO A 90 -31.99 12.94 -6.89
N PRO A 91 -30.68 12.62 -6.90
CA PRO A 91 -29.78 13.10 -7.93
C PRO A 91 -30.15 12.47 -9.27
N MET A 92 -30.40 13.29 -10.29
CA MET A 92 -30.47 12.84 -11.68
C MET A 92 -29.14 12.17 -12.09
N PRO A 93 -29.18 11.15 -12.96
CA PRO A 93 -27.97 10.53 -13.49
C PRO A 93 -27.21 11.51 -14.40
N SER A 94 -26.21 12.17 -13.84
CA SER A 94 -25.22 12.92 -14.60
C SER A 94 -24.43 11.96 -15.49
N ARG A 95 -24.54 12.12 -16.81
CA ARG A 95 -23.61 11.56 -17.80
C ARG A 95 -22.19 12.01 -17.43
N PHE A 96 -21.40 11.08 -16.90
CA PHE A 96 -20.01 11.33 -16.51
C PHE A 96 -19.13 11.48 -17.77
N PRO A 97 -18.53 12.65 -18.04
CA PRO A 97 -17.47 12.75 -19.02
C PRO A 97 -16.19 12.12 -18.45
N GLY A 98 -15.57 11.24 -19.24
CA GLY A 98 -14.13 10.95 -19.23
C GLY A 98 -13.53 10.39 -17.94
N ARG A 99 -13.40 9.06 -17.89
CA ARG A 99 -12.64 8.24 -16.91
C ARG A 99 -11.15 8.60 -16.73
N GLN A 100 -10.67 9.65 -17.40
CA GLN A 100 -9.27 10.08 -17.48
C GLN A 100 -8.86 10.95 -16.27
N TRP A 101 -9.80 11.64 -15.59
CA TRP A 101 -9.48 12.57 -14.50
C TRP A 101 -9.14 11.89 -13.15
N ARG A 102 -9.53 10.62 -12.97
CA ARG A 102 -9.21 9.86 -11.73
C ARG A 102 -7.73 9.47 -11.61
N LEU A 103 -6.96 9.51 -12.72
CA LEU A 103 -5.53 9.17 -12.73
C LEU A 103 -4.68 10.26 -12.05
N ARG A 104 -5.01 11.55 -12.23
CA ARG A 104 -4.33 12.64 -11.52
C ARG A 104 -4.64 12.65 -10.03
N ALA A 105 -5.88 12.36 -9.64
CA ALA A 105 -6.27 12.36 -8.23
C ALA A 105 -5.58 11.25 -7.43
N TRP A 106 -5.36 10.06 -7.99
CA TRP A 106 -4.76 8.94 -7.24
C TRP A 106 -3.24 9.09 -7.05
N LEU A 107 -2.53 9.59 -8.06
CA LEU A 107 -1.10 9.96 -7.94
C LEU A 107 -0.88 11.12 -6.96
N ILE A 108 -1.82 12.07 -6.88
CA ILE A 108 -1.73 13.18 -5.92
C ILE A 108 -2.09 12.72 -4.50
N THR A 109 -3.04 11.80 -4.30
CA THR A 109 -3.41 11.37 -2.93
C THR A 109 -2.39 10.46 -2.24
N ALA A 110 -1.52 9.78 -2.99
CA ALA A 110 -0.43 9.00 -2.39
C ALA A 110 0.82 9.86 -2.07
N GLY A 111 1.08 10.93 -2.84
CA GLY A 111 2.25 11.81 -2.63
C GLY A 111 1.98 13.10 -1.82
N ALA A 112 0.75 13.64 -1.82
CA ALA A 112 0.47 14.96 -1.23
C ALA A 112 0.44 14.99 0.30
N LEU A 113 0.28 13.86 0.98
CA LEU A 113 0.35 13.82 2.45
C LEU A 113 1.79 13.89 2.98
N ALA A 114 2.80 13.51 2.17
CA ALA A 114 4.20 13.65 2.56
C ALA A 114 4.76 15.06 2.28
N ALA A 115 4.39 15.68 1.16
CA ALA A 115 4.94 16.98 0.76
C ALA A 115 4.40 18.16 1.59
N ALA A 116 3.14 18.11 2.04
CA ALA A 116 2.57 19.17 2.89
C ALA A 116 3.20 19.20 4.30
N ALA A 117 3.68 18.07 4.81
CA ALA A 117 4.39 18.01 6.09
C ALA A 117 5.79 18.66 6.04
N VAL A 118 6.47 18.55 4.90
CA VAL A 118 7.83 19.11 4.73
C VAL A 118 7.79 20.64 4.56
N VAL A 119 6.84 21.18 3.78
CA VAL A 119 6.76 22.64 3.55
C VAL A 119 6.27 23.40 4.78
N VAL A 120 5.33 22.83 5.56
CA VAL A 120 4.90 23.43 6.84
C VAL A 120 5.98 23.33 7.92
N GLY A 121 6.81 22.28 7.90
CA GLY A 121 7.96 22.13 8.79
C GLY A 121 9.07 23.16 8.54
N ILE A 122 9.34 23.50 7.28
CA ILE A 122 10.41 24.45 6.92
C ILE A 122 10.01 25.90 7.25
N TYR A 123 8.74 26.28 7.08
CA TYR A 123 8.30 27.66 7.36
C TYR A 123 8.08 27.95 8.86
N ALA A 124 7.91 26.93 9.70
CA ALA A 124 7.80 27.08 11.16
C ALA A 124 9.15 26.97 11.90
N GLY A 125 10.24 26.61 11.20
CA GLY A 125 11.57 26.37 11.77
C GLY A 125 12.51 27.58 11.86
N GLY A 126 12.02 28.79 11.56
CA GLY A 126 12.81 30.01 11.72
C GLY A 126 12.76 30.54 13.16
N SER A 127 13.86 30.41 13.90
CA SER A 127 14.21 31.13 15.16
C SER A 127 13.73 30.59 16.52
N GLY A 128 13.81 29.27 16.76
CA GLY A 128 13.66 28.74 18.12
C GLY A 128 14.65 27.62 18.42
N SER A 129 15.64 27.89 19.27
CA SER A 129 16.54 26.90 19.86
C SER A 129 15.78 25.97 20.81
N GLY A 130 14.92 25.11 20.25
CA GLY A 130 14.19 24.09 20.98
C GLY A 130 15.06 22.86 21.26
N PRO A 131 14.79 22.13 22.36
CA PRO A 131 15.54 20.94 22.73
C PRO A 131 15.54 19.93 21.57
N GLN A 132 16.74 19.47 21.24
CA GLN A 132 17.03 18.55 20.15
C GLN A 132 16.12 17.32 20.28
N PRO A 133 15.28 17.00 19.27
CA PRO A 133 14.40 15.84 19.34
C PRO A 133 15.26 14.59 19.53
N GLU A 134 15.05 13.93 20.66
CA GLU A 134 15.63 12.65 21.01
C GLU A 134 15.40 11.70 19.84
N ALA A 135 16.50 11.26 19.22
CA ALA A 135 16.49 10.54 17.96
C ALA A 135 15.49 9.37 18.03
N ALA A 136 14.39 9.49 17.29
CA ALA A 136 13.45 8.41 17.09
C ALA A 136 14.26 7.17 16.66
N HIS A 137 14.08 6.08 17.40
CA HIS A 137 14.80 4.84 17.15
C HIS A 137 14.69 4.50 15.67
N SER A 138 15.84 4.39 15.01
CA SER A 138 15.99 3.95 13.64
C SER A 138 15.37 2.56 13.50
N GLY A 139 14.09 2.52 13.12
CA GLY A 139 13.41 1.28 12.79
C GLY A 139 14.23 0.54 11.73
N VAL A 140 14.16 -0.79 11.76
CA VAL A 140 14.79 -1.65 10.76
C VAL A 140 14.35 -1.16 9.38
N SER A 141 15.25 -0.54 8.64
CA SER A 141 14.94 -0.05 7.30
C SER A 141 14.79 -1.24 6.37
N TYR A 142 13.66 -1.32 5.68
CA TYR A 142 13.41 -2.36 4.69
C TYR A 142 13.95 -1.90 3.34
N PRO A 143 14.99 -2.55 2.77
CA PRO A 143 15.62 -2.11 1.52
C PRO A 143 14.64 -1.96 0.35
N PHE A 144 13.62 -2.82 0.27
CA PHE A 144 12.56 -2.74 -0.73
C PHE A 144 11.78 -1.41 -0.66
N LEU A 145 11.45 -0.93 0.55
CA LEU A 145 10.72 0.33 0.73
C LEU A 145 11.59 1.54 0.36
N GLU A 146 12.89 1.50 0.68
CA GLU A 146 13.83 2.55 0.27
C GLU A 146 13.91 2.65 -1.26
N GLN A 147 14.00 1.51 -1.95
CA GLN A 147 14.00 1.47 -3.41
C GLN A 147 12.67 1.98 -3.98
N LEU A 148 11.53 1.56 -3.41
CA LEU A 148 10.21 2.00 -3.84
C LEU A 148 10.07 3.53 -3.75
N VAL A 149 10.51 4.12 -2.64
CA VAL A 149 10.53 5.58 -2.45
C VAL A 149 11.48 6.24 -3.43
N ALA A 150 12.66 5.67 -3.68
CA ALA A 150 13.60 6.21 -4.66
C ALA A 150 13.00 6.22 -6.08
N HIS A 151 12.26 5.18 -6.48
CA HIS A 151 11.57 5.12 -7.76
C HIS A 151 10.43 6.13 -7.86
N ASP A 152 9.66 6.35 -6.79
CA ASP A 152 8.61 7.37 -6.76
C ASP A 152 9.20 8.78 -6.90
N VAL A 153 10.30 9.07 -6.20
CA VAL A 153 11.04 10.33 -6.33
C VAL A 153 11.60 10.49 -7.75
N ALA A 154 12.14 9.43 -8.36
CA ALA A 154 12.62 9.46 -9.74
C ALA A 154 11.48 9.74 -10.73
N LEU A 155 10.31 9.12 -10.52
CA LEU A 155 9.12 9.34 -11.34
C LEU A 155 8.60 10.79 -11.22
N ALA A 156 8.61 11.35 -10.01
CA ALA A 156 8.23 12.74 -9.76
C ALA A 156 9.20 13.74 -10.41
N ARG A 157 10.50 13.40 -10.48
CA ARG A 157 11.55 14.23 -11.10
C ARG A 157 11.59 14.10 -12.63
N ALA A 158 11.02 13.05 -13.20
CA ALA A 158 11.07 12.78 -14.63
C ALA A 158 10.30 13.85 -15.44
N SER A 159 11.04 14.63 -16.22
CA SER A 159 10.52 15.73 -17.02
C SER A 159 10.10 15.32 -18.42
N THR A 160 10.62 14.20 -18.92
CA THR A 160 10.32 13.68 -20.28
C THR A 160 9.60 12.34 -20.22
N ALA A 161 8.88 12.00 -21.30
CA ALA A 161 8.17 10.71 -21.41
C ALA A 161 9.13 9.51 -21.30
N GLY A 162 10.28 9.57 -21.99
CA GLY A 162 11.32 8.55 -21.89
C GLY A 162 11.86 8.37 -20.47
N GLN A 163 12.09 9.46 -19.72
CA GLN A 163 12.52 9.38 -18.31
C GLN A 163 11.44 8.75 -17.41
N ARG A 164 10.16 9.08 -17.64
CA ARG A 164 9.05 8.48 -16.87
C ARG A 164 8.95 6.98 -17.14
N LEU A 165 9.07 6.58 -18.41
CA LEU A 165 9.08 5.18 -18.80
C LEU A 165 10.25 4.42 -18.18
N GLN A 166 11.44 5.02 -18.17
CA GLN A 166 12.60 4.42 -17.51
C GLN A 166 12.39 4.25 -16.00
N ALA A 167 11.81 5.25 -15.32
CA ALA A 167 11.50 5.17 -13.89
C ALA A 167 10.42 4.10 -13.60
N LEU A 168 9.38 4.00 -14.43
CA LEU A 168 8.34 2.98 -14.33
C LEU A 168 8.87 1.56 -14.61
N SER A 169 9.76 1.41 -15.59
CA SER A 169 10.42 0.13 -15.86
C SER A 169 11.26 -0.32 -14.66
N ALA A 170 12.04 0.58 -14.07
CA ALA A 170 12.84 0.25 -12.90
C ALA A 170 11.95 -0.11 -11.69
N LEU A 171 10.83 0.60 -11.50
CA LEU A 171 9.85 0.26 -10.47
C LEU A 171 9.24 -1.14 -10.70
N ALA A 172 8.90 -1.49 -11.94
CA ALA A 172 8.39 -2.83 -12.28
C ALA A 172 9.44 -3.91 -11.97
N ASP A 173 10.71 -3.67 -12.34
CA ASP A 173 11.82 -4.59 -12.06
C ASP A 173 11.96 -4.83 -10.55
N THR A 174 11.90 -3.78 -9.72
CA THR A 174 11.99 -3.88 -8.25
C THR A 174 10.83 -4.67 -7.66
N VAL A 175 9.60 -4.42 -8.08
CA VAL A 175 8.43 -5.17 -7.57
C VAL A 175 8.51 -6.64 -8.00
N ALA A 176 8.96 -6.94 -9.23
CA ALA A 176 9.14 -8.31 -9.68
C ALA A 176 10.22 -9.05 -8.88
N GLN A 177 11.38 -8.43 -8.66
CA GLN A 177 12.48 -9.01 -7.89
C GLN A 177 12.06 -9.31 -6.45
N GLU A 178 11.37 -8.38 -5.79
CA GLU A 178 10.86 -8.60 -4.44
C GLU A 178 9.84 -9.75 -4.39
N THR A 179 8.91 -9.79 -5.36
CA THR A 179 7.92 -10.88 -5.47
C THR A 179 8.60 -12.24 -5.61
N GLN A 180 9.64 -12.32 -6.45
CA GLN A 180 10.42 -13.54 -6.67
C GLN A 180 11.20 -13.95 -5.42
N ALA A 181 11.83 -12.99 -4.73
CA ALA A 181 12.57 -13.23 -3.50
C ALA A 181 11.66 -13.76 -2.37
N LEU A 182 10.46 -13.23 -2.27
CA LEU A 182 9.48 -13.60 -1.25
C LEU A 182 8.70 -14.88 -1.56
N ALA A 183 8.76 -15.39 -2.80
CA ALA A 183 7.92 -16.50 -3.27
C ALA A 183 8.05 -17.80 -2.45
N ARG A 184 9.14 -17.99 -1.69
CA ARG A 184 9.36 -19.17 -0.85
C ARG A 184 8.90 -19.02 0.59
N ILE A 185 8.77 -17.78 1.08
CA ILE A 185 8.58 -17.49 2.51
C ILE A 185 7.29 -16.71 2.81
N ALA A 186 6.81 -15.93 1.85
CA ALA A 186 5.62 -15.10 2.04
C ALA A 186 4.33 -15.90 1.87
N SER A 187 3.28 -15.38 2.46
CA SER A 187 1.94 -15.93 2.32
C SER A 187 1.39 -15.74 0.90
N PRO A 188 0.44 -16.58 0.44
CA PRO A 188 -0.23 -16.40 -0.84
C PRO A 188 -0.92 -15.03 -0.98
N GLU A 189 -1.38 -14.43 0.12
CA GLU A 189 -2.02 -13.12 0.16
C GLU A 189 -1.03 -11.99 -0.15
N GLU A 190 0.14 -12.00 0.49
CA GLU A 190 1.20 -11.00 0.28
C GLU A 190 1.73 -11.06 -1.14
N LEU A 191 2.00 -12.26 -1.66
CA LEU A 191 2.44 -12.43 -3.05
C LEU A 191 1.39 -11.90 -4.04
N ARG A 192 0.10 -12.14 -3.79
CA ARG A 192 -0.99 -11.60 -4.63
C ARG A 192 -1.03 -10.08 -4.60
N GLU A 193 -0.72 -9.45 -3.47
CA GLU A 193 -0.66 -8.00 -3.40
C GLU A 193 0.49 -7.42 -4.23
N LEU A 194 1.68 -8.01 -4.14
CA LEU A 194 2.84 -7.58 -4.94
C LEU A 194 2.59 -7.78 -6.44
N VAL A 195 2.01 -8.91 -6.85
CA VAL A 195 1.64 -9.12 -8.26
C VAL A 195 0.58 -8.13 -8.72
N ARG A 196 -0.39 -7.76 -7.88
CA ARG A 196 -1.35 -6.69 -8.22
C ARG A 196 -0.70 -5.31 -8.35
N TRP A 197 0.39 -5.06 -7.63
CA TRP A 197 1.16 -3.81 -7.80
C TRP A 197 1.94 -3.85 -9.11
N TYR A 198 2.62 -4.96 -9.39
CA TYR A 198 3.33 -5.18 -10.66
C TYR A 198 2.40 -4.99 -11.86
N ASP A 199 1.23 -5.63 -11.84
CA ASP A 199 0.17 -5.49 -12.85
C ASP A 199 -0.22 -4.03 -13.09
N LYS A 200 -0.47 -3.26 -12.03
CA LYS A 200 -0.78 -1.83 -12.16
C LYS A 200 0.37 -1.03 -12.76
N VAL A 201 1.61 -1.29 -12.33
CA VAL A 201 2.79 -0.58 -12.83
C VAL A 201 2.98 -0.87 -14.32
N VAL A 202 2.84 -2.12 -14.75
CA VAL A 202 3.00 -2.52 -16.15
C VAL A 202 1.83 -2.03 -17.01
N GLU A 203 0.58 -2.37 -16.65
CA GLU A 203 -0.59 -2.04 -17.47
C GLU A 203 -0.92 -0.55 -17.49
N ARG A 204 -0.98 0.08 -16.31
CA ARG A 204 -1.48 1.45 -16.17
C ARG A 204 -0.37 2.49 -16.15
N GLY A 205 0.84 2.09 -15.78
CA GLY A 205 2.01 2.94 -15.87
C GLY A 205 2.66 2.78 -17.24
N LEU A 206 3.33 1.65 -17.42
CA LEU A 206 4.33 1.47 -18.45
C LEU A 206 3.70 1.38 -19.86
N ILE A 207 2.71 0.52 -20.07
CA ILE A 207 2.03 0.40 -21.38
C ILE A 207 1.34 1.71 -21.75
N GLN A 208 0.59 2.32 -20.83
CA GLN A 208 -0.12 3.57 -21.11
C GLN A 208 0.86 4.70 -21.51
N GLN A 209 1.97 4.87 -20.78
CA GLN A 209 2.97 5.88 -21.13
C GLN A 209 3.72 5.53 -22.43
N ALA A 210 3.90 4.25 -22.73
CA ALA A 210 4.53 3.79 -23.97
C ALA A 210 3.63 4.08 -25.18
N GLU A 211 2.31 3.92 -25.06
CA GLU A 211 1.35 4.27 -26.12
C GLU A 211 1.38 5.77 -26.42
N GLU A 212 1.33 6.61 -25.37
CA GLU A 212 1.41 8.07 -25.49
C GLU A 212 2.72 8.53 -26.13
N TRP A 213 3.83 7.89 -25.76
CA TRP A 213 5.15 8.22 -26.30
C TRP A 213 5.36 7.71 -27.72
N ALA A 214 4.90 6.50 -28.04
CA ALA A 214 5.01 5.92 -29.38
C ALA A 214 4.30 6.78 -30.44
N ALA A 215 3.19 7.44 -30.08
CA ALA A 215 2.49 8.38 -30.96
C ALA A 215 3.32 9.65 -31.30
N GLN A 216 4.31 9.99 -30.47
CA GLN A 216 5.16 11.17 -30.62
C GLN A 216 6.58 10.83 -31.07
N MET A 217 6.89 9.54 -31.16
CA MET A 217 8.21 9.01 -31.45
C MET A 217 8.63 9.37 -32.87
N GLN A 218 9.82 9.96 -33.02
CA GLN A 218 10.36 10.36 -34.34
C GLN A 218 11.68 9.69 -34.66
N THR A 219 12.39 9.20 -33.64
CA THR A 219 13.76 8.73 -33.80
C THR A 219 13.88 7.22 -33.59
N GLU A 220 14.79 6.60 -34.34
CA GLU A 220 15.12 5.18 -34.16
C GLU A 220 15.68 4.88 -32.77
N ARG A 221 16.31 5.87 -32.13
CA ARG A 221 16.82 5.76 -30.76
C ARG A 221 15.69 5.55 -29.74
N GLU A 222 14.58 6.26 -29.89
CA GLU A 222 13.40 6.10 -29.00
C GLU A 222 12.74 4.73 -29.23
N ARG A 223 12.70 4.27 -30.49
CA ARG A 223 12.23 2.91 -30.82
C ARG A 223 13.09 1.86 -30.14
N GLN A 224 14.41 2.04 -30.17
CA GLN A 224 15.34 1.14 -29.49
C GLN A 224 15.12 1.12 -27.98
N GLN A 225 14.79 2.26 -27.36
CA GLN A 225 14.45 2.33 -25.94
C GLN A 225 13.18 1.53 -25.59
N LEU A 226 12.15 1.56 -26.45
CA LEU A 226 10.97 0.70 -26.28
C LEU A 226 11.33 -0.78 -26.38
N LEU A 227 12.16 -1.16 -27.35
CA LEU A 227 12.61 -2.54 -27.52
C LEU A 227 13.44 -3.03 -26.32
N GLU A 228 14.29 -2.18 -25.75
CA GLU A 228 15.03 -2.50 -24.53
C GLU A 228 14.09 -2.77 -23.34
N MET A 229 13.04 -1.95 -23.17
CA MET A 229 12.03 -2.18 -22.12
C MET A 229 11.24 -3.47 -22.35
N ALA A 230 10.86 -3.76 -23.60
CA ALA A 230 10.24 -5.05 -23.93
C ALA A 230 11.18 -6.22 -23.58
N GLY A 231 12.48 -6.09 -23.87
CA GLY A 231 13.50 -7.07 -23.48
C GLY A 231 13.57 -7.31 -21.98
N ARG A 232 13.42 -6.28 -21.14
CA ARG A 232 13.39 -6.42 -19.67
C ARG A 232 12.14 -7.16 -19.18
N LEU A 233 10.98 -6.85 -19.76
CA LEU A 233 9.74 -7.59 -19.45
C LEU A 233 9.83 -9.06 -19.86
N ALA A 234 10.42 -9.35 -21.03
CA ALA A 234 10.71 -10.71 -21.48
C ALA A 234 11.63 -11.45 -20.50
N ALA A 235 12.72 -10.81 -20.07
CA ALA A 235 13.64 -11.36 -19.10
C ALA A 235 12.96 -11.64 -17.75
N THR A 236 12.07 -10.75 -17.31
CA THR A 236 11.29 -10.90 -16.07
C THR A 236 10.33 -12.08 -16.17
N ALA A 237 9.62 -12.24 -17.29
CA ALA A 237 8.77 -13.41 -17.53
C ALA A 237 9.57 -14.70 -17.44
N GLN A 238 10.69 -14.78 -18.17
CA GLN A 238 11.55 -15.97 -18.19
C GLN A 238 12.13 -16.30 -16.81
N ALA A 239 12.64 -15.30 -16.09
CA ALA A 239 13.17 -15.49 -14.74
C ALA A 239 12.09 -16.03 -13.79
N THR A 240 10.87 -15.52 -13.90
CA THR A 240 9.73 -15.95 -13.08
C THR A 240 9.33 -17.39 -13.39
N GLU A 241 9.33 -17.77 -14.66
CA GLU A 241 9.00 -19.13 -15.09
C GLU A 241 10.03 -20.16 -14.63
N ASN A 242 11.31 -19.82 -14.70
CA ASN A 242 12.39 -20.66 -14.19
C ASN A 242 12.27 -20.93 -12.68
N LEU A 243 11.57 -20.09 -11.93
CA LEU A 243 11.34 -20.28 -10.49
C LEU A 243 10.19 -21.25 -10.18
N LEU A 244 9.27 -21.48 -11.11
CA LEU A 244 8.01 -22.23 -10.85
C LEU A 244 8.26 -23.64 -10.31
N ASP A 245 9.31 -24.30 -10.76
CA ASP A 245 9.66 -25.67 -10.33
C ASP A 245 10.32 -25.71 -8.94
N THR A 246 10.75 -24.56 -8.41
CA THR A 246 11.49 -24.46 -7.14
C THR A 246 10.70 -23.81 -6.00
N VAL A 247 9.51 -23.28 -6.30
CA VAL A 247 8.66 -22.61 -5.31
C VAL A 247 7.51 -23.52 -4.84
N PRO A 248 6.98 -23.29 -3.63
CA PRO A 248 5.81 -24.02 -3.14
C PRO A 248 4.60 -23.92 -4.09
N PRO A 249 3.72 -24.94 -4.16
CA PRO A 249 2.57 -24.95 -5.08
C PRO A 249 1.65 -23.73 -4.96
N HIS A 250 1.52 -23.14 -3.77
CA HIS A 250 0.68 -21.97 -3.55
C HIS A 250 1.24 -20.69 -4.20
N ALA A 251 2.56 -20.58 -4.35
CA ALA A 251 3.22 -19.45 -5.00
C ALA A 251 3.23 -19.58 -6.52
N GLN A 252 3.19 -20.80 -7.06
CA GLN A 252 3.25 -21.07 -8.51
C GLN A 252 2.15 -20.33 -9.28
N LEU A 253 0.91 -20.34 -8.78
CA LEU A 253 -0.21 -19.66 -9.45
C LEU A 253 0.00 -18.14 -9.53
N VAL A 254 0.53 -17.56 -8.45
CA VAL A 254 0.80 -16.12 -8.37
C VAL A 254 1.96 -15.72 -9.28
N LEU A 255 3.04 -16.51 -9.30
CA LEU A 255 4.17 -16.27 -10.20
C LEU A 255 3.81 -16.46 -11.67
N ARG A 256 2.95 -17.43 -12.02
CA ARG A 256 2.43 -17.56 -13.40
C ARG A 256 1.70 -16.29 -13.85
N GLN A 257 0.92 -15.68 -12.95
CA GLN A 257 0.25 -14.42 -13.26
C GLN A 257 1.25 -13.28 -13.50
N LEU A 258 2.32 -13.18 -12.70
CA LEU A 258 3.39 -12.19 -12.92
C LEU A 258 4.07 -12.41 -14.28
N ALA A 259 4.44 -13.65 -14.59
CA ALA A 259 5.07 -13.99 -15.87
C ALA A 259 4.16 -13.68 -17.06
N GLN A 260 2.87 -14.01 -16.97
CA GLN A 260 1.88 -13.67 -17.98
C GLN A 260 1.77 -12.15 -18.19
N THR A 261 1.64 -11.39 -17.10
CA THR A 261 1.58 -9.92 -17.15
C THR A 261 2.81 -9.33 -17.84
N ALA A 262 4.00 -9.86 -17.52
CA ALA A 262 5.25 -9.43 -18.14
C ALA A 262 5.27 -9.73 -19.65
N ARG A 263 4.86 -10.93 -20.09
CA ARG A 263 4.74 -11.29 -21.52
C ARG A 263 3.74 -10.43 -22.27
N GLU A 264 2.58 -10.18 -21.68
CA GLU A 264 1.57 -9.32 -22.30
C GLU A 264 2.08 -7.88 -22.45
N GLY A 265 2.82 -7.38 -21.46
CA GLY A 265 3.52 -6.10 -21.53
C GLY A 265 4.58 -6.06 -22.63
N GLU A 266 5.45 -7.07 -22.70
CA GLU A 266 6.46 -7.22 -23.76
C GLU A 266 5.80 -7.16 -25.14
N HIS A 267 4.78 -7.99 -25.39
CA HIS A 267 4.11 -8.05 -26.68
C HIS A 267 3.46 -6.73 -27.09
N LYS A 268 2.82 -6.03 -26.13
CA LYS A 268 2.22 -4.71 -26.37
C LYS A 268 3.30 -3.69 -26.75
N ILE A 269 4.41 -3.63 -26.02
CA ILE A 269 5.50 -2.68 -26.31
C ILE A 269 6.18 -2.97 -27.65
N LYS A 270 6.44 -4.25 -27.97
CA LYS A 270 7.00 -4.64 -29.28
C LYS A 270 6.12 -4.15 -30.43
N ARG A 271 4.81 -4.36 -30.31
CA ARG A 271 3.84 -3.87 -31.29
C ARG A 271 3.88 -2.35 -31.45
N LEU A 272 3.99 -1.60 -30.34
CA LEU A 272 4.12 -0.14 -30.37
C LEU A 272 5.42 0.33 -31.01
N SER A 273 6.49 -0.46 -30.92
CA SER A 273 7.73 -0.19 -31.62
C SER A 273 7.68 -0.53 -33.11
N GLY A 274 6.59 -1.12 -33.63
CA GLY A 274 6.45 -1.50 -35.04
C GLY A 274 7.21 -2.78 -35.43
N THR A 275 7.48 -3.67 -34.47
CA THR A 275 8.01 -5.04 -34.67
C THR A 275 6.98 -6.07 -34.26
#